data_AF-A0A1W6K152-F1
#
_entry.id   AF-A0A1W6K152-F1
#
_cell.length_a   1.000
_cell.length_b   1.000
_cell.length_c   1.000
_cell.angle_alpha   90.00
_cell.angle_beta   90.00
_cell.angle_gamma   90.00
#
_symmetry.space_group_name_H-M   'P 1'
#
loop_
_entity.id
_entity.type
_entity.pdbx_description
1 polymer ?
#
loop_
_entity_poly.entity_id
_entity_poly.type
_entity_poly.pdbx_seq_one_letter_code
_entity_poly.pdbx_strand_id
1 'polypeptide(L)' 'MKIKIWKEWYDIILKLSETRKEDLSKTIDYISNTKECLNLSRVKTSKLKEINVNLDKEISDKEIERKIEKFLFCD' A
#
# COMPACT_ATOMS: atom_id res chain seq x y z
N MET A 1 7.48 -10.83 4.34
CA MET A 1 8.07 -10.57 3.01
C MET A 1 8.55 -9.11 2.91
N LYS A 2 9.41 -8.79 1.94
CA LYS A 2 9.98 -7.46 1.72
C LYS A 2 9.48 -6.91 0.38
N ILE A 3 8.76 -5.81 0.40
CA ILE A 3 8.28 -5.13 -0.81
C ILE A 3 8.94 -3.77 -0.97
N LYS A 4 9.09 -3.32 -2.22
CA LYS A 4 9.51 -1.96 -2.54
C LYS A 4 8.27 -1.18 -2.98
N ILE A 5 8.02 -0.05 -2.34
CA ILE A 5 6.94 0.86 -2.71
C ILE A 5 7.45 2.29 -2.75
N TRP A 6 6.80 3.16 -3.50
CA TRP A 6 7.15 4.58 -3.51
C TRP A 6 6.99 5.19 -2.13
N LYS A 7 7.96 6.01 -1.71
CA LYS A 7 7.98 6.64 -0.39
C LYS A 7 6.68 7.43 -0.13
N GLU A 8 6.21 8.15 -1.13
CA GLU A 8 4.98 8.94 -1.07
C GLU A 8 3.75 8.05 -0.85
N TRP A 9 3.70 6.88 -1.48
CA TRP A 9 2.62 5.92 -1.25
C TRP A 9 2.71 5.31 0.15
N TYR A 10 3.92 4.98 0.61
CA TYR A 10 4.18 4.53 1.98
C TYR A 10 3.67 5.55 2.99
N ASP A 11 3.99 6.83 2.82
CA ASP A 11 3.60 7.89 3.75
C ASP A 11 2.07 8.03 3.82
N ILE A 12 1.36 7.88 2.70
CA ILE A 12 -0.11 7.85 2.66
C ILE A 12 -0.67 6.64 3.41
N ILE A 13 -0.16 5.44 3.12
CA ILE A 13 -0.62 4.20 3.76
C ILE A 13 -0.32 4.22 5.27
N LEU A 14 0.84 4.75 5.68
CA LEU A 14 1.19 4.91 7.08
C LEU A 14 0.22 5.85 7.78
N LYS A 15 -0.12 6.98 7.15
CA LYS A 15 -1.13 7.89 7.70
C LYS A 15 -2.49 7.23 7.82
N LEU A 16 -2.86 6.40 6.85
CA LEU A 16 -4.10 5.62 6.87
C LEU A 16 -4.11 4.62 8.03
N SER A 17 -3.00 3.88 8.23
CA SER A 17 -2.88 2.90 9.31
C SER A 17 -2.95 3.57 10.69
N GLU A 18 -2.29 4.71 10.87
CA GLU A 18 -2.39 5.54 12.08
C GLU A 18 -3.83 5.99 12.34
N THR A 19 -4.53 6.44 11.30
CA THR A 19 -5.92 6.92 11.40
C THR A 19 -6.87 5.80 11.80
N ARG A 20 -6.65 4.59 11.28
CA ARG A 20 -7.45 3.40 11.60
C ARG A 20 -7.02 2.71 12.90
N LYS A 21 -5.91 3.14 13.51
CA LYS A 21 -5.26 2.47 14.65
C LYS A 21 -4.93 0.99 14.36
N GLU A 22 -4.48 0.73 13.13
CA GLU A 22 -4.12 -0.61 12.66
C GLU A 22 -2.62 -0.68 12.34
N ASP A 23 -2.08 -1.90 12.36
CA ASP A 23 -0.72 -2.13 11.89
C ASP A 23 -0.61 -1.87 10.38
N LEU A 24 0.57 -1.44 9.93
CA LEU A 24 0.84 -1.20 8.51
C LEU A 24 0.61 -2.47 7.68
N SER A 25 1.04 -3.64 8.19
CA SER A 25 0.86 -4.93 7.50
C SER A 25 -0.62 -5.26 7.34
N LYS A 26 -1.43 -5.01 8.38
CA LYS A 26 -2.90 -5.20 8.33
C LYS A 26 -3.55 -4.25 7.34
N THR A 27 -3.08 -3.01 7.29
CA THR A 27 -3.57 -2.01 6.33
C THR A 27 -3.26 -2.42 4.89
N ILE A 28 -2.05 -2.92 4.63
CA ILE A 28 -1.65 -3.41 3.32
C ILE A 28 -2.41 -4.69 2.95
N ASP A 29 -2.67 -5.58 3.91
CA ASP A 29 -3.53 -6.74 3.69
C ASP A 29 -4.96 -6.32 3.32
N TYR A 30 -5.55 -5.37 4.06
CA TYR A 30 -6.85 -4.80 3.71
C TYR A 30 -6.85 -4.19 2.29
N ILE A 31 -5.87 -3.36 1.95
CA ILE A 31 -5.69 -2.79 0.61
C ILE A 31 -5.61 -3.90 -0.45
N SER A 32 -4.92 -5.00 -0.13
CA SER A 32 -4.74 -6.13 -1.03
C SER A 32 -6.01 -6.96 -1.24
N ASN A 33 -7.03 -6.83 -0.39
CA ASN A 33 -8.27 -7.61 -0.48
C ASN A 33 -9.50 -6.75 -0.79
N THR A 34 -9.44 -5.43 -0.60
CA THR A 34 -10.56 -4.52 -0.88
C THR A 34 -10.73 -4.24 -2.37
N LYS A 35 -11.96 -3.85 -2.76
CA LYS A 35 -12.27 -3.27 -4.07
C LYS A 35 -12.42 -1.75 -4.02
N GLU A 36 -12.31 -1.17 -2.83
CA GLU A 36 -12.41 0.26 -2.60
C GLU A 36 -11.15 0.97 -3.10
N CYS A 37 -11.27 2.27 -3.38
CA CYS A 37 -10.15 3.14 -3.68
C CYS A 37 -10.41 4.55 -3.13
N LEU A 38 -9.34 5.28 -2.83
CA LEU A 38 -9.38 6.62 -2.22
C LEU A 38 -9.53 7.74 -3.26
N ASN A 39 -9.36 7.43 -4.55
CA ASN A 39 -9.45 8.39 -5.65
C ASN A 39 -8.57 9.64 -5.43
N LEU A 40 -7.35 9.43 -4.93
CA LEU A 40 -6.39 10.52 -4.73
C LEU A 40 -5.87 10.99 -6.09
N SER A 41 -5.43 12.24 -6.15
CA SER A 41 -4.67 12.70 -7.32
C SER A 41 -3.32 11.99 -7.37
N ARG A 42 -2.86 11.59 -8.56
CA ARG A 42 -1.54 10.96 -8.73
C ARG A 42 -0.46 11.86 -8.12
N VAL A 43 0.25 11.32 -7.14
CA VAL A 43 1.42 11.98 -6.56
C VAL A 43 2.65 11.64 -7.38
N LYS A 44 3.53 12.62 -7.57
CA LYS A 44 4.86 12.34 -8.12
C LYS A 44 5.58 11.40 -7.17
N THR A 45 6.22 10.38 -7.74
CA THR A 45 6.94 9.36 -6.99
C THR A 45 8.44 9.57 -7.14
N SER A 46 9.16 9.62 -6.02
CA SER A 46 10.56 10.04 -6.03
C SER A 46 11.52 8.87 -5.80
N LYS A 47 11.39 8.18 -4.67
CA LYS A 47 12.29 7.10 -4.27
C LYS A 47 11.49 5.88 -3.82
N LEU A 48 11.97 4.69 -4.19
CA LEU A 48 11.46 3.45 -3.64
C LEU A 48 11.98 3.25 -2.22
N LYS A 49 11.09 2.81 -1.33
CA LYS A 49 11.35 2.44 0.05
C LYS A 49 11.05 0.95 0.20
N GLU A 50 11.99 0.22 0.78
CA GLU A 50 11.77 -1.18 1.15
C GLU A 50 11.04 -1.23 2.50
N ILE A 51 9.96 -2.01 2.55
CA ILE A 51 9.19 -2.24 3.78
C ILE A 51 8.98 -3.73 4.01
N ASN A 52 9.00 -4.11 5.29
CA ASN A 52 8.65 -5.46 5.71
C ASN A 52 7.15 -5.52 5.91
N VAL A 53 6.48 -6.40 5.19
CA VAL A 53 5.05 -6.69 5.34
C VAL A 53 4.88 -8.16 5.68
N ASN A 54 4.01 -8.45 6.64
CA ASN A 54 3.62 -9.82 6.94
C ASN A 54 2.22 -10.06 6.35
N LEU A 55 2.18 -10.71 5.17
CA LEU A 55 0.94 -11.07 4.50
C LEU A 55 0.80 -12.60 4.59
N ASP A 56 -0.38 -13.06 4.96
CA ASP A 56 -0.70 -14.49 5.12
C ASP A 56 -0.77 -15.25 3.77
N LYS A 57 -0.73 -14.54 2.63
CA LYS A 57 -0.92 -15.12 1.29
C LYS A 57 0.34 -15.00 0.44
N GLU A 58 0.53 -15.98 -0.44
CA GLU A 58 1.50 -15.94 -1.55
C GLU A 58 1.08 -14.91 -2.62
N ILE A 59 1.16 -13.63 -2.29
CA ILE A 59 0.99 -12.53 -3.25
C ILE A 59 2.38 -12.05 -3.67
N SER A 60 2.61 -11.89 -4.97
CA SER A 60 3.88 -11.34 -5.49
C SER A 60 4.01 -9.85 -5.19
N ASP A 61 5.24 -9.37 -5.01
CA ASP A 61 5.55 -7.96 -4.74
C ASP A 61 4.93 -7.01 -5.79
N LYS A 62 4.93 -7.40 -7.07
CA LYS A 62 4.33 -6.63 -8.17
C LYS A 62 2.81 -6.52 -8.05
N GLU A 63 2.15 -7.57 -7.56
CA GLU A 63 0.71 -7.56 -7.42
C GLU A 63 0.30 -6.67 -6.24
N ILE A 64 1.07 -6.66 -5.16
CA ILE A 64 0.87 -5.73 -4.04
C ILE A 64 1.02 -4.29 -4.49
N GLU A 65 2.08 -3.99 -5.25
CA GLU A 65 2.30 -2.64 -5.80
C GLU A 65 1.11 -2.19 -6.65
N ARG A 66 0.63 -3.05 -7.55
CA ARG A 66 -0.55 -2.76 -8.39
C ARG A 66 -1.82 -2.56 -7.56
N LYS A 67 -2.04 -3.35 -6.52
CA LYS A 67 -3.21 -3.19 -5.63
C LYS A 67 -3.14 -1.90 -4.82
N ILE A 68 -1.95 -1.52 -4.38
CA ILE A 68 -1.71 -0.23 -3.72
C ILE A 68 -2.01 0.91 -4.68
N GLU A 69 -1.48 0.88 -5.91
CA GLU A 69 -1.73 1.91 -6.93
C GLU A 69 -3.23 2.07 -7.19
N LYS A 70 -3.92 0.94 -7.43
CA LYS A 70 -5.36 0.91 -7.63
C LYS A 70 -6.14 1.45 -6.44
N PHE A 71 -5.75 1.08 -5.22
CA PHE A 71 -6.40 1.58 -4.02
C PHE A 71 -6.19 3.08 -3.83
N LEU A 72 -5.00 3.61 -4.12
CA LEU A 72 -4.71 5.04 -3.94
C LEU A 72 -5.38 5.90 -5.03
N PHE A 73 -5.32 5.48 -6.30
CA PHE A 73 -5.67 6.33 -7.44
C PHE A 73 -6.86 5.83 -8.30
N CYS A 74 -7.41 4.65 -7.99
CA CYS A 74 -8.48 4.00 -8.77
C CYS A 74 -8.09 3.59 -10.21
N ASP A 75 -6.79 3.43 -10.50
CA ASP A 75 -6.23 2.95 -11.79
C ASP A 75 -6.15 1.41 -11.88
#